data_AF-A0AAV5MI13-F1
#
_entry.id   AF-A0AAV5MI13-F1
#
_cell.length_a   1.000
_cell.length_b   1.000
_cell.length_c   1.000
_cell.angle_alpha   90.00
_cell.angle_beta   90.00
_cell.angle_gamma   90.00
#
_symmetry.space_group_name_H-M   'P 1'
#
loop_
_entity.id
_entity.type
_entity.pdbx_description
1 polymer ?
#
loop_
_entity_poly.entity_id
_entity_poly.type
_entity_poly.pdbx_seq_one_letter_code
_entity_poly.pdbx_strand_id
1 'polypeptide(L)' 'MGEESSGQILSHACSTTYSLDEEFLVTSIQKTIIEIKDCQDVVTCVTLAKITYIESTNNWYYTSCNTCTTGVVSDFGI' A
#
# COMPACT_ATOMS: atom_id res chain seq x y z
N MET A 1 7.08 60.88 9.43
CA MET A 1 6.77 59.83 8.43
C MET A 1 7.47 58.58 8.91
N GLY A 2 6.72 57.70 9.56
CA GLY A 2 7.23 56.41 10.03
C GLY A 2 6.89 55.36 8.99
N GLU A 3 7.90 54.66 8.50
CA GLU A 3 7.72 53.47 7.68
C GLU A 3 8.04 52.27 8.56
N GLU A 4 6.98 51.74 9.18
CA GLU A 4 7.02 50.49 9.91
C GLU A 4 7.06 49.36 8.88
N SER A 5 8.26 48.81 8.67
CA SER A 5 8.44 47.59 7.88
C SER A 5 8.03 46.39 8.74
N SER A 6 6.74 46.06 8.73
CA SER A 6 6.23 44.82 9.33
C SER A 6 6.70 43.62 8.50
N GLY A 7 7.89 43.11 8.84
CA GLY A 7 8.39 41.83 8.35
C GLY A 7 7.42 40.72 8.71
N GLN A 8 7.03 39.94 7.71
CA GLN A 8 5.95 38.96 7.79
C GLN A 8 6.28 37.85 8.81
N ILE A 9 5.35 37.61 9.74
CA ILE A 9 5.41 36.45 10.64
C ILE A 9 5.16 35.20 9.78
N LEU A 10 6.16 34.33 9.64
CA LEU A 10 6.01 32.99 9.08
C LEU A 10 5.21 32.12 10.07
N SER A 11 3.90 32.35 10.16
CA SER A 11 2.99 31.54 10.96
C SER A 11 2.29 30.50 10.08
N HIS A 12 3.01 29.41 9.80
CA HIS A 12 2.47 28.05 9.89
C HIS A 12 3.63 27.09 9.63
N ALA A 13 4.35 26.73 10.69
CA ALA A 13 4.77 25.34 10.78
C ALA A 13 3.47 24.54 10.87
N CYS A 14 2.97 24.11 9.70
CA CYS A 14 1.85 23.20 9.61
C CYS A 14 2.29 21.93 10.35
N SER A 15 1.84 21.78 11.60
CA SER A 15 2.00 20.56 12.38
C SER A 15 1.12 19.48 11.76
N THR A 16 1.45 19.08 10.54
CA THR A 16 0.94 17.87 9.93
C THR A 16 1.76 16.77 10.54
N THR A 17 1.18 16.11 11.54
CA THR A 17 1.56 14.76 11.90
C THR A 17 1.34 13.90 10.65
N TYR A 18 2.33 13.84 9.76
CA TYR A 18 2.31 12.92 8.63
C TYR A 18 2.36 11.51 9.21
N SER A 19 1.23 10.82 9.19
CA SER A 19 1.25 9.38 9.37
C SER A 19 1.86 8.77 8.11
N LEU A 20 2.79 7.83 8.25
CA LEU A 20 3.35 7.09 7.11
C LEU A 20 2.24 6.44 6.26
N ASP A 21 1.12 6.09 6.91
CA ASP A 21 -0.06 5.55 6.25
C ASP A 21 -0.70 6.56 5.28
N GLU A 22 -0.72 7.84 5.64
CA GLU A 22 -1.28 8.90 4.79
C GLU A 22 -0.34 9.23 3.62
N GLU A 23 0.97 9.28 3.86
CA GLU A 23 1.97 9.52 2.80
C GLU A 23 2.00 8.38 1.76
N PHE A 24 1.90 7.13 2.21
CA PHE A 24 1.86 5.96 1.32
C PHE A 24 0.63 5.96 0.41
N LEU A 25 -0.53 6.34 0.96
CA LEU A 25 -1.76 6.46 0.18
C LEU A 25 -1.68 7.61 -0.83
N VAL A 26 -1.04 8.72 -0.48
CA VAL A 26 -0.93 9.90 -1.35
C VAL A 26 0.08 9.69 -2.48
N THR A 27 1.17 8.96 -2.23
CA THR A 27 2.25 8.73 -3.21
C THR A 27 1.97 7.56 -4.15
N SER A 28 1.13 6.61 -3.74
CA SER A 28 0.79 5.43 -4.54
C SER A 28 -0.35 5.69 -5.51
N ILE A 29 -0.30 5.04 -6.68
CA ILE A 29 -1.45 5.03 -7.60
C ILE A 29 -2.61 4.31 -6.90
N GLN A 30 -3.69 5.03 -6.62
CA GLN A 30 -4.91 4.43 -6.07
C GLN A 30 -5.84 3.98 -7.19
N LYS A 31 -6.42 2.78 -7.04
CA LYS A 31 -7.47 2.26 -7.92
C LYS A 31 -8.56 1.60 -7.10
N THR A 32 -9.80 1.75 -7.51
CA THR A 32 -10.95 0.97 -7.04
C THR A 32 -10.92 -0.45 -7.63
N ILE A 33 -11.70 -1.36 -7.04
CA ILE A 33 -11.84 -2.74 -7.56
C ILE A 33 -12.33 -2.75 -9.01
N ILE A 34 -13.20 -1.81 -9.40
CA ILE A 34 -13.71 -1.72 -10.78
C ILE A 34 -12.57 -1.31 -11.73
N GLU A 35 -11.81 -0.28 -11.38
CA GLU A 35 -10.68 0.19 -12.20
C GLU A 35 -9.54 -0.83 -12.31
N ILE A 36 -9.33 -1.68 -11.31
CA ILE A 36 -8.39 -2.80 -11.38
C ILE A 36 -8.87 -3.84 -12.39
N LYS A 37 -10.16 -4.19 -12.37
CA LYS A 37 -10.75 -5.16 -13.31
C LYS A 37 -10.73 -4.69 -14.76
N ASP A 38 -10.87 -3.38 -14.97
CA ASP A 38 -10.89 -2.78 -16.31
C ASP A 38 -9.47 -2.43 -16.83
N CYS A 39 -8.43 -2.58 -16.00
CA CYS A 39 -7.04 -2.27 -16.35
C CYS A 39 -6.48 -3.29 -17.36
N GLN A 40 -5.97 -2.81 -18.49
CA GLN A 40 -5.33 -3.66 -19.50
C GLN A 40 -3.81 -3.77 -19.29
N ASP A 41 -3.22 -2.82 -18.56
CA ASP A 41 -1.78 -2.76 -18.28
C ASP A 41 -1.43 -3.43 -16.96
N VAL A 42 -0.23 -4.02 -16.91
CA VAL A 42 0.38 -4.52 -15.67
C VAL A 42 0.84 -3.32 -14.83
N VAL A 43 0.19 -3.09 -13.70
CA VAL A 43 0.46 -1.95 -12.81
C VAL A 43 0.53 -2.37 -11.34
N THR A 44 1.35 -1.67 -10.56
CA THR A 44 1.33 -1.73 -9.09
C THR A 44 0.46 -0.59 -8.57
N CYS A 45 -0.54 -0.90 -7.73
CA CYS A 45 -1.46 0.09 -7.18
C CYS A 45 -1.90 -0.27 -5.76
N VAL A 46 -2.50 0.70 -5.08
CA VAL A 46 -3.11 0.54 -3.76
C VAL A 46 -4.63 0.60 -3.89
N THR A 47 -5.33 -0.24 -3.13
CA THR A 47 -6.79 -0.22 -3.08
C THR A 47 -7.26 -0.28 -1.63
N LEU A 48 -8.32 0.48 -1.32
CA LEU A 48 -9.03 0.36 -0.06
C LEU A 48 -10.16 -0.66 -0.23
N ALA A 49 -10.08 -1.79 0.48
CA ALA A 49 -11.06 -2.86 0.40
C ALA A 49 -11.31 -3.51 1.76
N LYS A 50 -12.47 -4.15 1.90
CA LYS A 50 -12.81 -4.98 3.05
C LYS A 50 -12.56 -6.45 2.70
N ILE A 51 -11.82 -7.16 3.54
CA ILE A 51 -11.72 -8.63 3.45
C ILE A 51 -13.10 -9.22 3.78
N THR A 52 -13.72 -9.90 2.83
CA THR A 52 -15.05 -10.51 3.00
C THR A 52 -15.00 -12.00 3.31
N TYR A 53 -13.97 -12.69 2.83
CA TYR A 53 -13.78 -14.12 2.97
C TYR A 53 -12.29 -14.49 2.84
N ILE A 54 -11.87 -15.51 3.59
CA ILE A 54 -10.54 -16.12 3.48
C ILE A 54 -10.76 -17.58 3.11
N GLU A 55 -10.29 -18.00 1.94
CA GLU A 55 -10.32 -19.39 1.51
C GLU A 55 -9.23 -20.18 2.26
N SER A 56 -9.66 -21.11 3.11
CA SER A 56 -8.76 -21.90 3.97
C SER A 56 -8.69 -23.37 3.57
N THR A 57 -9.52 -23.83 2.64
CA THR A 57 -9.61 -25.25 2.30
C THR A 57 -8.48 -25.71 1.38
N ASN A 58 -8.04 -24.85 0.46
CA ASN A 58 -7.02 -25.21 -0.54
C ASN A 58 -5.82 -24.27 -0.49
N ASN A 59 -4.61 -24.85 -0.34
CA ASN A 59 -3.32 -24.19 -0.59
C ASN A 59 -3.10 -22.85 0.13
N TRP A 60 -3.72 -22.62 1.29
CA TRP A 60 -3.54 -21.40 2.08
C TRP A 60 -2.13 -21.26 2.68
N TYR A 61 -1.36 -22.35 2.69
CA TYR A 61 0.08 -22.37 2.91
C TYR A 61 0.75 -23.35 1.94
N TYR A 62 2.06 -23.18 1.76
CA TYR A 62 2.90 -24.11 1.02
C TYR A 62 4.21 -24.36 1.77
N THR A 63 4.78 -25.55 1.60
CA THR A 63 6.12 -25.86 2.11
C THR A 63 7.16 -25.19 1.21
N SER A 64 8.06 -24.41 1.78
CA SER A 64 9.11 -23.71 1.04
C SER A 64 10.49 -24.28 1.34
N CYS A 65 11.40 -24.19 0.37
CA CYS A 65 12.82 -24.46 0.61
C CYS A 65 13.41 -23.33 1.47
N ASN A 66 14.08 -23.69 2.58
CA ASN A 66 14.66 -22.71 3.51
C ASN A 66 15.76 -21.84 2.87
N THR A 67 16.31 -22.23 1.72
CA THR A 67 17.38 -21.49 1.05
C THR A 67 16.88 -20.61 -0.10
N CYS A 68 15.99 -21.12 -0.95
CA CYS A 68 15.52 -20.38 -2.14
C CYS A 68 14.07 -19.89 -2.07
N THR A 69 13.39 -20.12 -0.93
CA THR A 69 11.99 -19.74 -0.62
C THR A 69 10.94 -20.20 -1.63
N THR A 70 11.33 -21.01 -2.62
CA THR A 70 10.46 -21.56 -3.66
C THR A 70 9.61 -22.69 -3.07
N GLY A 71 8.37 -22.83 -3.56
CA GLY A 71 7.49 -23.91 -3.17
C GLY A 71 8.04 -25.29 -3.51
N VAL A 72 7.92 -26.23 -2.58
CA VAL A 72 8.39 -27.60 -2.69
C VAL A 72 7.20 -28.51 -2.92
N VAL A 73 7.25 -29.31 -3.98
CA VAL A 73 6.31 -30.42 -4.20
C VAL A 73 6.83 -31.60 -3.37
N SER A 74 5.99 -32.11 -2.48
CA SER A 74 6.34 -33.30 -1.71
C SER A 74 6.03 -34.54 -2.55
N ASP A 75 7.06 -35.27 -2.99
CA ASP A 75 6.95 -36.56 -3.71
C ASP A 75 6.53 -37.72 -2.79
N PHE A 76 5.48 -37.54 -1.99
CA PHE A 76 4.87 -38.64 -1.24
C PHE A 76 3.58 -39.07 -1.94
N GLY A 77 3.75 -39.90 -2.98
CA GLY A 77 2.74 -40.87 -3.36
C GLY A 77 2.80 -42.05 -2.38
N ILE A 78 1.86 -42.08 -1.42
CA ILE A 78 1.31 -43.29 -0.80
C ILE A 78 -0.19 -43.09 -0.68
#